data_AF-A0A0Q5BTT6-F1
#
_entry.id   AF-A0A0Q5BTT6-F1
#
_cell.length_a   1.000
_cell.length_b   1.000
_cell.length_c   1.000
_cell.angle_alpha   90.00
_cell.angle_beta   90.00
_cell.angle_gamma   90.00
#
_symmetry.space_group_name_H-M   'P 1'
#
loop_
_entity.id
_entity.type
_entity.pdbx_description
1 polymer ?
#
loop_
_entity_poly.entity_id
_entity_poly.type
_entity_poly.pdbx_seq_one_letter_code
_entity_poly.pdbx_strand_id
1 'polypeptide(L)'
;MNDTSSTERSPGVERRTLVAGAAWTIPVVATAIGAPLAAASGGEPTLAFTNGPYAVPACGTLTDVVITATTDGTKPVPSNTPVAVNLPSGLKWSDGSTGSKTLFTDGNGQVVLSGVRSTIGNRTVQITATSGTTSATAPVSVAAGAGDGIVYYNYRTKVNTAVADSADAVKIVADTSTGFLVWQDADGDIHNGLGDVIVTGADTGTGLLAMNSGGPNGDQPLIWYKKADGVHYYNYRTKVDTLRPNSTNAATIVANTANGYLIWQDANGDIRNGNGDLLIPGAQADPDLLALNDFQDQPLIWYKKADGVHQYNYRTKVDTLRPNSTSAIKILADTASQFLVWQDANGDIRNGNGDLIITGAETGSGLLAMNRGGATGEDPLIWYKKADGIHYYNYRTKVDTLRPNSTNAATIIADTATGFLVWQDTNGDIRNGNGDLILTGTNTGAELVAMNSGGPNGDQPLIWYKKAQPCA
;
A
#
# COMPACT_ATOMS: atom_id res chain seq x y z
N MET A 1 -58.96 -35.82 45.33
CA MET A 1 -59.23 -37.03 44.54
C MET A 1 -58.01 -37.29 43.67
N ASN A 2 -57.35 -38.42 43.92
CA ASN A 2 -56.51 -39.27 43.07
C ASN A 2 -56.60 -39.03 41.55
N ASP A 3 -55.65 -39.41 40.68
CA ASP A 3 -54.23 -39.81 40.74
C ASP A 3 -53.80 -39.98 39.26
N THR A 4 -52.52 -39.76 39.00
CA THR A 4 -51.64 -40.12 37.86
C THR A 4 -52.16 -40.69 36.52
N SER A 5 -51.56 -40.21 35.41
CA SER A 5 -50.72 -41.08 34.56
C SER A 5 -49.62 -40.30 33.83
N SER A 6 -48.38 -40.70 34.11
CA SER A 6 -47.11 -40.30 33.51
C SER A 6 -46.90 -40.85 32.09
N THR A 7 -46.26 -40.07 31.22
CA THR A 7 -45.36 -40.61 30.20
C THR A 7 -44.12 -39.73 30.07
N GLU A 8 -43.01 -40.22 30.60
CA GLU A 8 -41.67 -39.72 30.36
C GLU A 8 -41.25 -39.94 28.91
N ARG A 9 -40.59 -38.94 28.31
CA ARG A 9 -39.60 -39.15 27.24
C ARG A 9 -38.44 -38.17 27.41
N SER A 10 -37.35 -38.73 27.93
CA SER A 10 -35.93 -38.39 27.90
C SER A 10 -35.46 -36.92 27.80
N PRO A 11 -34.51 -36.49 28.67
CA PRO A 11 -33.78 -35.24 28.47
C PRO A 11 -32.86 -35.37 27.25
N GLY A 12 -33.17 -34.62 26.20
CA GLY A 12 -32.31 -34.49 25.03
C GLY A 12 -31.00 -33.82 25.43
N VAL A 13 -29.90 -34.53 25.21
CA VAL A 13 -28.51 -34.10 25.45
C VAL A 13 -28.24 -32.71 24.87
N GLU A 14 -27.92 -31.75 25.74
CA GLU A 14 -27.26 -30.50 25.33
C GLU A 14 -25.94 -30.83 24.64
N ARG A 15 -25.89 -30.66 23.33
CA ARG A 15 -24.62 -30.70 22.59
C ARG A 15 -23.92 -29.36 22.77
N ARG A 16 -22.96 -29.34 23.70
CA ARG A 16 -21.86 -28.38 23.69
C ARG A 16 -21.16 -28.47 22.34
N THR A 17 -21.37 -27.51 21.46
CA THR A 17 -20.51 -27.32 20.31
C THR A 17 -19.21 -26.71 20.82
N LEU A 18 -18.26 -27.58 21.17
CA LEU A 18 -16.85 -27.22 21.22
C LEU A 18 -16.45 -26.88 19.79
N VAL A 19 -16.29 -25.59 19.49
CA VAL A 19 -15.61 -25.14 18.28
C VAL A 19 -14.14 -25.45 18.48
N ALA A 20 -13.73 -26.64 18.04
CA ALA A 20 -12.35 -27.02 17.92
C ALA A 20 -11.69 -26.13 16.86
N GLY A 21 -10.52 -25.58 17.20
CA GLY A 21 -9.79 -24.63 16.38
C GLY A 21 -9.63 -25.09 14.94
N ALA A 22 -10.18 -24.31 14.02
CA ALA A 22 -9.66 -24.25 12.67
C ALA A 22 -8.28 -23.58 12.78
N ALA A 23 -7.22 -24.37 12.70
CA ALA A 23 -5.93 -23.86 12.29
C ALA A 23 -6.12 -23.40 10.84
N TRP A 24 -6.22 -22.09 10.62
CA TRP A 24 -6.38 -21.54 9.29
C TRP A 24 -5.07 -21.73 8.54
N THR A 25 -5.09 -22.63 7.56
CA THR A 25 -4.01 -22.83 6.59
C THR A 25 -3.86 -21.56 5.77
N ILE A 26 -2.69 -20.93 5.85
CA ILE A 26 -2.29 -19.86 4.94
C ILE A 26 -2.40 -20.40 3.50
N PRO A 27 -3.12 -19.75 2.59
CA PRO A 27 -3.07 -20.10 1.18
C PRO A 27 -1.66 -19.77 0.67
N VAL A 28 -0.80 -20.78 0.61
CA VAL A 28 0.42 -20.70 -0.18
C VAL A 28 -0.05 -20.78 -1.63
N VAL A 29 -0.05 -19.64 -2.32
CA VAL A 29 -0.09 -19.62 -3.78
C VAL A 29 1.22 -20.29 -4.24
N ALA A 30 1.15 -21.59 -4.51
CA ALA A 30 2.20 -22.30 -5.23
C ALA A 30 2.12 -21.87 -6.69
N THR A 31 2.63 -20.68 -7.01
CA THR A 31 2.95 -20.33 -8.39
C THR A 31 4.04 -21.29 -8.86
N ALA A 32 3.67 -22.25 -9.70
CA ALA A 32 4.61 -22.96 -10.55
C ALA A 32 5.23 -21.92 -11.50
N ILE A 33 6.33 -21.30 -11.08
CA ILE A 33 7.18 -20.51 -11.97
C ILE A 33 7.71 -21.48 -13.02
N GLY A 34 7.13 -21.40 -14.22
CA GLY A 34 7.63 -22.12 -15.39
C GLY A 34 9.09 -21.76 -15.59
N ALA A 35 9.96 -22.76 -15.50
CA ALA A 35 11.37 -22.63 -15.87
C ALA A 35 11.46 -22.12 -17.33
N PRO A 36 12.44 -21.27 -17.67
CA PRO A 36 12.67 -20.92 -19.06
C PRO A 36 13.05 -22.20 -19.82
N LEU A 37 12.18 -22.63 -20.74
CA LEU A 37 12.54 -23.53 -21.83
C LEU A 37 13.47 -22.75 -22.78
N ALA A 38 14.75 -22.69 -22.43
CA ALA A 38 15.80 -22.23 -23.31
C ALA A 38 16.51 -23.45 -23.93
N ALA A 39 16.51 -23.45 -25.26
CA ALA A 39 16.94 -24.50 -26.14
C ALA A 39 18.40 -24.98 -25.94
N ALA A 40 18.56 -26.29 -26.04
CA ALA A 40 19.69 -27.02 -26.62
C ALA A 40 21.00 -26.21 -26.84
N SER A 41 21.81 -26.12 -25.79
CA SER A 41 23.26 -25.98 -25.86
C SER A 41 23.83 -26.71 -24.66
N GLY A 42 24.11 -28.00 -24.83
CA GLY A 42 24.49 -28.92 -23.76
C GLY A 42 25.75 -28.45 -23.04
N GLY A 43 25.58 -27.98 -21.80
CA GLY A 43 26.68 -27.61 -20.92
C GLY A 43 26.26 -26.79 -19.70
N GLU A 44 25.23 -25.96 -19.81
CA GLU A 44 24.85 -25.07 -18.70
C GLU A 44 23.84 -25.72 -17.72
N PRO A 45 24.05 -25.62 -16.40
CA PRO A 45 23.14 -26.15 -15.39
C PRO A 45 21.77 -25.45 -15.41
N THR A 46 20.68 -26.22 -15.36
CA THR A 46 19.35 -25.73 -14.98
C THR A 46 19.23 -25.76 -13.45
N LEU A 47 18.80 -24.66 -12.83
CA LEU A 47 18.64 -24.54 -11.37
C LEU A 47 17.17 -24.53 -10.96
N ALA A 48 16.84 -25.19 -9.85
CA ALA A 48 15.51 -25.15 -9.24
C ALA A 48 15.59 -25.21 -7.72
N PHE A 49 14.71 -24.46 -7.05
CA PHE A 49 14.46 -24.58 -5.61
C PHE A 49 13.39 -25.64 -5.38
N THR A 50 13.71 -26.73 -4.67
CA THR A 50 12.90 -27.96 -4.74
C THR A 50 12.14 -28.33 -3.47
N ASN A 51 12.39 -27.66 -2.34
CA ASN A 51 11.74 -28.00 -1.06
C ASN A 51 11.02 -26.81 -0.40
N GLY A 52 10.49 -25.89 -1.22
CA GLY A 52 9.57 -24.87 -0.74
C GLY A 52 8.22 -25.47 -0.29
N PRO A 53 7.34 -24.67 0.34
CA PRO A 53 7.49 -23.23 0.58
C PRO A 53 8.49 -22.90 1.70
N TYR A 54 9.18 -21.77 1.56
CA TYR A 54 10.16 -21.29 2.53
C TYR A 54 9.53 -20.26 3.47
N ALA A 55 9.37 -20.63 4.74
CA ALA A 55 8.84 -19.75 5.77
C ALA A 55 9.73 -19.76 7.02
N VAL A 56 9.94 -18.59 7.63
CA VAL A 56 10.77 -18.44 8.84
C VAL A 56 10.13 -17.44 9.79
N PRO A 57 10.14 -17.68 11.12
CA PRO A 57 9.76 -16.65 12.09
C PRO A 57 10.63 -15.39 11.96
N ALA A 58 10.13 -14.23 12.38
CA ALA A 58 11.01 -13.08 12.61
C ALA A 58 12.16 -13.49 13.53
N CYS A 59 13.38 -13.10 13.17
CA CYS A 59 14.59 -13.48 13.93
C CYS A 59 14.83 -14.99 14.06
N GLY A 60 14.12 -15.78 13.26
CA GLY A 60 14.23 -17.23 13.23
C GLY A 60 15.30 -17.73 12.27
N THR A 61 15.48 -19.05 12.29
CA THR A 61 16.32 -19.77 11.34
C THR A 61 15.42 -20.46 10.33
N LEU A 62 15.67 -20.22 9.04
CA LEU A 62 14.97 -20.87 7.94
C LEU A 62 15.33 -22.36 7.96
N THR A 63 14.35 -23.21 7.67
CA THR A 63 14.61 -24.62 7.37
C THR A 63 15.55 -24.74 6.17
N ASP A 64 16.23 -25.88 6.02
CA ASP A 64 17.16 -26.08 4.92
C ASP A 64 16.54 -25.72 3.57
N VAL A 65 17.26 -24.96 2.75
CA VAL A 65 16.86 -24.63 1.37
C VAL A 65 17.66 -25.50 0.43
N VAL A 66 16.98 -26.28 -0.41
CA VAL A 66 17.58 -27.20 -1.37
C VAL A 66 17.47 -26.61 -2.77
N ILE A 67 18.63 -26.39 -3.37
CA ILE A 67 18.76 -26.03 -4.77
C ILE A 67 19.25 -27.27 -5.52
N THR A 68 18.52 -27.67 -6.55
CA THR A 68 18.91 -28.76 -7.44
C THR A 68 19.44 -28.18 -8.74
N ALA A 69 20.62 -28.64 -9.15
CA ALA A 69 21.25 -28.29 -10.42
C ALA A 69 21.27 -29.54 -11.32
N THR A 70 20.72 -29.40 -12.52
CA THR A 70 20.64 -30.50 -13.50
C THR A 70 21.14 -30.08 -14.87
N THR A 71 21.81 -30.97 -15.59
CA THR A 71 22.03 -30.86 -17.04
C THR A 71 20.71 -31.11 -17.75
N ASP A 72 20.31 -30.17 -18.62
CA ASP A 72 19.09 -30.23 -19.44
C ASP A 72 17.81 -30.53 -18.63
N GLY A 73 17.75 -30.06 -17.37
CA GLY A 73 16.59 -30.27 -16.49
C GLY A 73 16.39 -31.70 -15.96
N THR A 74 17.26 -32.67 -16.30
CA THR A 74 16.95 -34.10 -16.10
C THR A 74 18.02 -34.92 -15.38
N LYS A 75 19.32 -34.61 -15.56
CA LYS A 75 20.41 -35.34 -14.90
C LYS A 75 21.13 -34.46 -13.90
N PRO A 76 21.46 -34.93 -12.69
CA PRO A 76 22.31 -34.17 -11.78
C PRO A 76 23.60 -33.70 -12.47
N VAL A 77 23.98 -32.45 -12.24
CA VAL A 77 25.30 -31.97 -12.65
C VAL A 77 26.40 -32.69 -11.86
N PRO A 78 27.64 -32.74 -12.35
CA PRO A 78 28.75 -33.29 -11.59
C PRO A 78 28.88 -32.66 -10.20
N SER A 79 29.33 -33.45 -9.22
CA SER A 79 29.69 -32.92 -7.90
C SER A 79 30.79 -31.87 -8.03
N ASN A 80 30.80 -30.91 -7.10
CA ASN A 80 31.66 -29.73 -7.09
C ASN A 80 31.40 -28.73 -8.22
N THR A 81 30.20 -28.74 -8.81
CA THR A 81 29.75 -27.66 -9.70
C THR A 81 29.44 -26.42 -8.86
N PRO A 82 29.99 -25.23 -9.18
CA PRO A 82 29.75 -24.02 -8.41
C PRO A 82 28.36 -23.42 -8.67
N VAL A 83 27.68 -23.04 -7.59
CA VAL A 83 26.41 -22.30 -7.58
C VAL A 83 26.59 -21.07 -6.69
N ALA A 84 26.49 -19.88 -7.26
CA ALA A 84 26.50 -18.63 -6.50
C ALA A 84 25.08 -18.36 -5.99
N VAL A 85 24.93 -18.27 -4.67
CA VAL A 85 23.65 -17.97 -4.04
C VAL A 85 23.74 -16.61 -3.35
N ASN A 86 22.84 -15.71 -3.72
CA ASN A 86 22.73 -14.38 -3.15
C ASN A 86 21.59 -14.32 -2.13
N LEU A 87 21.94 -14.05 -0.87
CA LEU A 87 20.95 -13.70 0.14
C LEU A 87 20.63 -12.20 0.06
N PRO A 88 19.35 -11.81 -0.02
CA PRO A 88 18.94 -10.42 -0.01
C PRO A 88 19.16 -9.78 1.36
N SER A 89 19.02 -8.45 1.43
CA SER A 89 19.00 -7.75 2.72
C SER A 89 17.89 -8.33 3.61
N GLY A 90 18.24 -8.57 4.87
CA GLY A 90 17.35 -9.18 5.85
C GLY A 90 17.48 -10.70 6.03
N LEU A 91 18.31 -11.36 5.22
CA LEU A 91 18.78 -12.73 5.51
C LEU A 91 20.29 -12.72 5.76
N LYS A 92 20.73 -13.62 6.66
CA LYS A 92 22.15 -13.86 6.96
C LYS A 92 22.49 -15.32 6.81
N TRP A 93 23.71 -15.58 6.39
CA TRP A 93 24.29 -16.91 6.42
C TRP A 93 24.44 -17.39 7.88
N SER A 94 24.57 -18.71 8.05
CA SER A 94 24.74 -19.33 9.36
C SER A 94 25.99 -18.85 10.12
N ASP A 95 27.03 -18.40 9.40
CA ASP A 95 28.23 -17.76 9.94
C ASP A 95 28.09 -16.25 10.19
N GLY A 96 26.90 -15.69 10.00
CA GLY A 96 26.59 -14.27 10.24
C GLY A 96 26.93 -13.32 9.09
N SER A 97 27.58 -13.79 8.03
CA SER A 97 27.87 -12.98 6.84
C SER A 97 26.60 -12.69 6.01
N THR A 98 26.68 -11.69 5.13
CA THR A 98 25.57 -11.24 4.26
C THR A 98 25.97 -11.33 2.78
N GLY A 99 24.99 -11.32 1.87
CA GLY A 99 25.22 -11.23 0.43
C GLY A 99 25.50 -12.58 -0.24
N SER A 100 26.30 -12.55 -1.31
CA SER A 100 26.52 -13.72 -2.17
C SER A 100 27.61 -14.67 -1.66
N LYS A 101 27.36 -15.97 -1.77
CA LYS A 101 28.35 -17.04 -1.55
C LYS A 101 28.31 -18.08 -2.66
N THR A 102 29.48 -18.57 -3.04
CA THR A 102 29.61 -19.74 -3.91
C THR A 102 29.57 -21.01 -3.07
N LEU A 103 28.61 -21.87 -3.37
CA LEU A 103 28.46 -23.21 -2.81
C LEU A 103 28.68 -24.25 -3.91
N PHE A 104 28.92 -25.50 -3.52
CA PHE A 104 29.29 -26.58 -4.44
C PHE A 104 28.29 -27.72 -4.36
N THR A 105 27.91 -28.27 -5.52
CA THR A 105 26.97 -29.38 -5.60
C THR A 105 27.54 -30.68 -5.01
N ASP A 106 26.70 -31.45 -4.35
CA ASP A 106 27.02 -32.82 -3.92
C ASP A 106 26.93 -33.83 -5.09
N GLY A 107 27.04 -35.12 -4.78
CA GLY A 107 26.90 -36.21 -5.76
C GLY A 107 25.52 -36.33 -6.40
N ASN A 108 24.50 -35.67 -5.84
CA ASN A 108 23.13 -35.61 -6.35
C ASN A 108 22.84 -34.31 -7.10
N GLY A 109 23.86 -33.46 -7.35
CA GLY A 109 23.67 -32.17 -7.99
C GLY A 109 22.98 -31.14 -7.08
N GLN A 110 23.02 -31.32 -5.76
CA GLN A 110 22.30 -30.47 -4.81
C GLN A 110 23.22 -29.54 -4.05
N VAL A 111 22.70 -28.35 -3.74
CA VAL A 111 23.26 -27.41 -2.78
C VAL A 111 22.23 -27.21 -1.66
N VAL A 112 22.65 -27.42 -0.42
CA VAL A 112 21.80 -27.22 0.76
C VAL A 112 22.28 -26.01 1.53
N LEU A 113 21.39 -25.04 1.75
CA LEU A 113 21.64 -23.89 2.61
C LEU A 113 21.05 -24.21 3.99
N SER A 114 21.92 -24.45 4.96
CA SER A 114 21.52 -24.68 6.34
C SER A 114 21.79 -23.47 7.22
N GLY A 115 20.87 -23.21 8.14
CA GLY A 115 21.06 -22.20 9.18
C GLY A 115 20.98 -20.76 8.70
N VAL A 116 20.34 -20.50 7.55
CA VAL A 116 20.05 -19.13 7.09
C VAL A 116 19.14 -18.46 8.11
N ARG A 117 19.52 -17.29 8.61
CA ARG A 117 18.77 -16.56 9.64
C ARG A 117 18.05 -15.36 9.04
N SER A 118 16.83 -15.11 9.50
CA SER A 118 16.17 -13.84 9.26
C SER A 118 16.70 -12.79 10.23
N THR A 119 16.93 -11.57 9.74
CA THR A 119 17.22 -10.37 10.56
C THR A 119 16.14 -9.30 10.42
N ILE A 120 15.02 -9.66 9.82
CA ILE A 120 13.85 -8.81 9.58
C ILE A 120 12.60 -9.50 10.14
N GLY A 121 11.50 -8.77 10.22
CA GLY A 121 10.16 -9.28 10.46
C GLY A 121 9.22 -8.99 9.28
N ASN A 122 8.07 -9.67 9.26
CA ASN A 122 6.92 -9.52 8.36
C ASN A 122 7.24 -9.01 6.93
N ARG A 123 8.01 -9.78 6.16
CA ARG A 123 8.39 -9.43 4.77
C ARG A 123 8.69 -10.68 3.94
N THR A 124 8.31 -10.65 2.66
CA THR A 124 8.78 -11.65 1.68
C THR A 124 10.02 -11.13 0.98
N VAL A 125 11.08 -11.93 0.96
CA VAL A 125 12.35 -11.63 0.27
C VAL A 125 12.70 -12.75 -0.70
N GLN A 126 13.49 -12.46 -1.75
CA GLN A 126 13.85 -13.46 -2.76
C GLN A 126 15.31 -13.90 -2.63
N ILE A 127 15.54 -15.21 -2.50
CA ILE A 127 16.87 -15.79 -2.65
C ILE A 127 17.09 -16.06 -4.15
N THR A 128 18.27 -15.71 -4.65
CA THR A 128 18.66 -15.94 -6.05
C THR A 128 19.83 -16.91 -6.10
N ALA A 129 19.74 -17.93 -6.94
CA ALA A 129 20.83 -18.85 -7.25
C ALA A 129 21.24 -18.70 -8.71
N THR A 130 22.54 -18.70 -8.99
CA THR A 130 23.10 -18.59 -10.34
C THR A 130 24.22 -19.59 -10.58
N SER A 131 24.31 -20.12 -11.80
CA SER A 131 25.42 -20.97 -12.25
C SER A 131 25.63 -20.76 -13.75
N GLY A 132 26.80 -20.27 -14.15
CA GLY A 132 27.00 -19.80 -15.52
C GLY A 132 26.06 -18.63 -15.85
N THR A 133 25.28 -18.75 -16.91
CA THR A 133 24.29 -17.74 -17.32
C THR A 133 22.87 -18.01 -16.80
N THR A 134 22.64 -19.15 -16.13
CA THR A 134 21.32 -19.50 -15.61
C THR A 134 21.08 -18.93 -14.22
N SER A 135 19.82 -18.61 -13.93
CA SER A 135 19.39 -18.14 -12.62
C SER A 135 18.04 -18.72 -12.24
N ALA A 136 17.83 -18.92 -10.94
CA ALA A 136 16.56 -19.26 -10.34
C ALA A 136 16.33 -18.39 -9.11
N THR A 137 15.07 -18.11 -8.80
CA THR A 137 14.68 -17.36 -7.60
C THR A 137 13.63 -18.12 -6.80
N ALA A 138 13.63 -17.92 -5.49
CA ALA A 138 12.58 -18.43 -4.62
C ALA A 138 12.19 -17.39 -3.55
N PRO A 139 10.89 -17.21 -3.29
CA PRO A 139 10.42 -16.36 -2.20
C PRO A 139 10.61 -17.05 -0.85
N VAL A 140 11.06 -16.28 0.15
CA VAL A 140 11.10 -16.63 1.57
C VAL A 140 10.16 -15.70 2.30
N SER A 141 9.13 -16.27 2.92
CA SER A 141 8.19 -15.52 3.76
C SER A 141 8.71 -15.46 5.20
N VAL A 142 8.99 -14.25 5.69
CA VAL A 142 9.37 -14.01 7.07
C VAL A 142 8.12 -13.59 7.86
N ALA A 143 7.76 -14.34 8.91
CA ALA A 143 6.62 -14.03 9.77
C ALA A 143 6.86 -12.75 10.60
N ALA A 144 5.80 -12.20 11.18
CA ALA A 144 5.89 -11.07 12.08
C ALA A 144 6.57 -11.42 13.41
N GLY A 145 7.37 -10.50 13.94
CA GLY A 145 7.99 -10.55 15.26
C GLY A 145 7.20 -9.78 16.32
N ALA A 146 7.51 -10.02 17.60
CA ALA A 146 6.97 -9.21 18.69
C ALA A 146 7.44 -7.74 18.55
N GLY A 147 6.49 -6.81 18.43
CA GLY A 147 6.76 -5.39 18.20
C GLY A 147 6.74 -4.96 16.73
N ASP A 148 6.47 -5.89 15.79
CA ASP A 148 6.11 -5.55 14.42
C ASP A 148 4.75 -4.85 14.39
N GLY A 149 4.63 -3.80 13.59
CA GLY A 149 3.37 -3.10 13.41
C GLY A 149 3.54 -1.65 13.03
N ILE A 150 2.48 -0.87 13.24
CA ILE A 150 2.47 0.56 13.00
C ILE A 150 3.22 1.27 14.14
N VAL A 151 4.07 2.22 13.73
CA VAL A 151 4.76 3.15 14.62
C VAL A 151 4.44 4.56 14.13
N TYR A 152 4.19 5.49 15.04
CA TYR A 152 4.15 6.90 14.69
C TYR A 152 5.39 7.63 15.21
N TYR A 153 5.99 8.42 14.33
CA TYR A 153 7.07 9.33 14.62
C TYR A 153 6.53 10.74 14.80
N ASN A 154 6.74 11.31 15.99
CA ASN A 154 6.43 12.71 16.24
C ASN A 154 7.58 13.58 15.77
N TYR A 155 7.34 14.39 14.73
CA TYR A 155 8.38 15.15 14.06
C TYR A 155 9.09 16.18 14.94
N ARG A 156 8.41 16.71 15.97
CA ARG A 156 8.96 17.71 16.91
C ARG A 156 9.81 17.05 17.98
N THR A 157 9.25 16.06 18.67
CA THR A 157 9.91 15.41 19.82
C THR A 157 10.93 14.38 19.39
N LYS A 158 10.90 13.95 18.13
CA LYS A 158 11.77 12.91 17.57
C LYS A 158 11.55 11.55 18.24
N VAL A 159 10.35 11.33 18.78
CA VAL A 159 9.95 10.10 19.48
C VAL A 159 9.15 9.19 18.57
N ASN A 160 9.45 7.90 18.63
CA ASN A 160 8.68 6.82 18.03
C ASN A 160 7.77 6.19 19.08
N THR A 161 6.50 5.97 18.73
CA THR A 161 5.54 5.28 19.60
C THR A 161 4.89 4.15 18.82
N ALA A 162 4.94 2.94 19.36
CA ALA A 162 4.31 1.77 18.77
C ALA A 162 2.79 1.82 18.99
N VAL A 163 2.05 1.35 17.99
CA VAL A 163 0.60 1.16 18.06
C VAL A 163 0.34 -0.29 18.40
N ALA A 164 -0.46 -0.53 19.45
CA ALA A 164 -0.83 -1.88 19.86
C ALA A 164 -1.60 -2.60 18.75
N ASP A 165 -1.45 -3.93 18.69
CA ASP A 165 -2.27 -4.82 17.85
C ASP A 165 -2.33 -4.42 16.36
N SER A 166 -1.18 -4.02 15.79
CA SER A 166 -1.07 -3.48 14.42
C SER A 166 -0.10 -4.26 13.52
N ALA A 167 0.28 -5.47 13.91
CA ALA A 167 1.26 -6.30 13.20
C ALA A 167 0.78 -6.71 11.80
N ASP A 168 -0.52 -6.92 11.65
CA ASP A 168 -1.17 -7.42 10.43
C ASP A 168 -1.66 -6.31 9.49
N ALA A 169 -1.42 -5.05 9.86
CA ALA A 169 -1.82 -3.89 9.08
C ALA A 169 -1.25 -3.95 7.64
N VAL A 170 -2.13 -3.90 6.65
CA VAL A 170 -1.76 -3.85 5.21
C VAL A 170 -1.96 -2.48 4.60
N LYS A 171 -2.74 -1.60 5.25
CA LYS A 171 -3.09 -0.27 4.76
C LYS A 171 -3.26 0.71 5.92
N ILE A 172 -2.72 1.91 5.80
CA ILE A 172 -2.86 3.01 6.76
C ILE A 172 -3.55 4.18 6.06
N VAL A 173 -4.65 4.68 6.64
CA VAL A 173 -5.36 5.86 6.14
C VAL A 173 -5.42 6.89 7.25
N ALA A 174 -4.95 8.09 6.96
CA ALA A 174 -4.91 9.20 7.90
C ALA A 174 -5.69 10.40 7.34
N ASP A 175 -6.44 11.06 8.21
CA ASP A 175 -7.07 12.35 7.90
C ASP A 175 -6.14 13.46 8.38
N THR A 176 -5.65 14.23 7.42
CA THR A 176 -4.70 15.32 7.64
C THR A 176 -5.32 16.51 8.36
N SER A 177 -6.65 16.64 8.35
CA SER A 177 -7.38 17.76 8.94
C SER A 177 -7.76 17.52 10.41
N THR A 178 -8.06 16.28 10.79
CA THR A 178 -8.55 15.94 12.14
C THR A 178 -7.51 15.23 13.01
N GLY A 179 -6.40 14.77 12.41
CA GLY A 179 -5.42 13.94 13.11
C GLY A 179 -5.94 12.52 13.38
N PHE A 180 -7.09 12.15 12.80
CA PHE A 180 -7.65 10.80 12.91
C PHE A 180 -6.91 9.82 11.99
N LEU A 181 -6.86 8.56 12.39
CA LEU A 181 -6.21 7.49 11.64
C LEU A 181 -6.95 6.18 11.85
N VAL A 182 -7.02 5.41 10.77
CA VAL A 182 -7.35 3.98 10.79
C VAL A 182 -6.29 3.18 10.06
N TRP A 183 -6.19 1.90 10.40
CA TRP A 183 -5.55 0.93 9.53
C TRP A 183 -6.47 -0.25 9.28
N GLN A 184 -6.14 -0.98 8.22
CA GLN A 184 -6.83 -2.20 7.84
C GLN A 184 -5.85 -3.37 7.86
N ASP A 185 -6.27 -4.47 8.46
CA ASP A 185 -5.54 -5.73 8.51
C ASP A 185 -5.86 -6.61 7.30
N ALA A 186 -5.03 -7.62 7.07
CA ALA A 186 -5.14 -8.50 5.90
C ALA A 186 -6.44 -9.34 5.87
N ASP A 187 -7.09 -9.52 7.02
CA ASP A 187 -8.38 -10.21 7.17
C ASP A 187 -9.60 -9.29 6.94
N GLY A 188 -9.35 -8.00 6.72
CA GLY A 188 -10.38 -7.00 6.47
C GLY A 188 -10.87 -6.26 7.71
N ASP A 189 -10.30 -6.52 8.89
CA ASP A 189 -10.62 -5.73 10.08
C ASP A 189 -10.02 -4.33 9.97
N ILE A 190 -10.78 -3.31 10.40
CA ILE A 190 -10.35 -1.91 10.42
C ILE A 190 -10.28 -1.47 11.87
N HIS A 191 -9.13 -0.91 12.26
CA HIS A 191 -8.86 -0.45 13.61
C HIS A 191 -8.77 1.07 13.68
N ASN A 192 -9.08 1.64 14.83
CA ASN A 192 -8.81 3.06 15.13
C ASN A 192 -7.34 3.27 15.57
N GLY A 193 -6.86 4.51 15.62
CA GLY A 193 -5.52 4.86 16.11
C GLY A 193 -5.14 4.42 17.54
N LEU A 194 -6.04 3.77 18.30
CA LEU A 194 -5.79 3.23 19.63
C LEU A 194 -5.56 1.71 19.66
N GLY A 195 -5.85 0.98 18.58
CA GLY A 195 -5.82 -0.50 18.56
C GLY A 195 -7.19 -1.15 18.42
N ASP A 196 -8.28 -0.42 18.67
CA ASP A 196 -9.61 -1.03 18.74
C ASP A 196 -10.13 -1.37 17.33
N VAL A 197 -10.60 -2.60 17.15
CA VAL A 197 -11.37 -3.00 15.96
C VAL A 197 -12.70 -2.25 15.94
N ILE A 198 -12.96 -1.50 14.87
CA ILE A 198 -14.21 -0.73 14.69
C ILE A 198 -15.09 -1.28 13.56
N VAL A 199 -14.52 -2.05 12.63
CA VAL A 199 -15.21 -2.70 11.52
C VAL A 199 -14.54 -4.05 11.28
N THR A 200 -15.34 -5.07 10.93
CA THR A 200 -14.83 -6.39 10.55
C THR A 200 -15.23 -6.77 9.13
N GLY A 201 -14.37 -7.53 8.44
CA GLY A 201 -14.65 -8.13 7.14
C GLY A 201 -14.84 -7.12 5.99
N ALA A 202 -14.14 -5.99 6.03
CA ALA A 202 -14.06 -5.08 4.91
C ALA A 202 -13.14 -5.64 3.80
N ASP A 203 -13.43 -5.28 2.56
CA ASP A 203 -12.60 -5.61 1.40
C ASP A 203 -11.25 -4.88 1.48
N THR A 204 -10.16 -5.61 1.23
CA THR A 204 -8.79 -5.09 1.33
C THR A 204 -8.26 -4.52 0.02
N GLY A 205 -9.03 -4.58 -1.07
CA GLY A 205 -8.64 -4.04 -2.38
C GLY A 205 -8.16 -2.58 -2.31
N THR A 206 -7.25 -2.23 -3.22
CA THR A 206 -6.71 -0.86 -3.34
C THR A 206 -7.83 0.15 -3.55
N GLY A 207 -7.77 1.28 -2.85
CA GLY A 207 -8.76 2.36 -2.99
C GLY A 207 -10.16 2.05 -2.41
N LEU A 208 -10.32 0.97 -1.63
CA LEU A 208 -11.62 0.60 -1.02
C LEU A 208 -11.77 1.04 0.45
N LEU A 209 -10.84 1.85 0.97
CA LEU A 209 -10.89 2.45 2.29
C LEU A 209 -10.54 3.93 2.17
N ALA A 210 -11.40 4.79 2.70
CA ALA A 210 -11.20 6.23 2.71
C ALA A 210 -11.77 6.85 3.99
N MET A 211 -11.37 8.08 4.29
CA MET A 211 -11.90 8.84 5.42
C MET A 211 -12.22 10.27 5.03
N ASN A 212 -13.21 10.86 5.70
CA ASN A 212 -13.44 12.29 5.69
C ASN A 212 -14.02 12.80 7.02
N SER A 213 -13.91 14.10 7.24
CA SER A 213 -14.58 14.78 8.36
C SER A 213 -16.01 15.14 7.96
N GLY A 214 -16.98 14.36 8.45
CA GLY A 214 -18.39 14.48 8.11
C GLY A 214 -19.18 15.22 9.18
N GLY A 215 -19.11 16.55 9.21
CA GLY A 215 -20.07 17.33 9.98
C GLY A 215 -19.86 18.85 9.88
N PRO A 216 -20.92 19.66 10.06
CA PRO A 216 -20.86 21.13 10.00
C PRO A 216 -19.94 21.77 11.06
N ASN A 217 -19.37 20.98 11.98
CA ASN A 217 -18.44 21.41 13.02
C ASN A 217 -17.07 20.70 12.96
N GLY A 218 -16.76 19.88 11.94
CA GLY A 218 -15.46 19.22 11.80
C GLY A 218 -15.15 18.04 12.75
N ASP A 219 -16.01 17.74 13.73
CA ASP A 219 -15.69 16.79 14.83
C ASP A 219 -16.09 15.31 14.60
N GLN A 220 -16.39 14.87 13.37
CA GLN A 220 -16.90 13.51 13.13
C GLN A 220 -16.16 12.81 11.99
N PRO A 221 -15.14 11.97 12.29
CA PRO A 221 -14.54 11.15 11.26
C PRO A 221 -15.56 10.10 10.81
N LEU A 222 -15.82 10.09 9.50
CA LEU A 222 -16.54 9.02 8.82
C LEU A 222 -15.52 8.15 8.09
N ILE A 223 -15.61 6.85 8.35
CA ILE A 223 -14.73 5.85 7.75
C ILE A 223 -15.54 5.12 6.69
N TRP A 224 -15.12 5.25 5.44
CA TRP A 224 -15.81 4.68 4.28
C TRP A 224 -15.05 3.48 3.78
N TYR A 225 -15.76 2.37 3.60
CA TYR A 225 -15.13 1.13 3.23
C TYR A 225 -16.09 0.24 2.44
N LYS A 226 -15.56 -0.73 1.70
CA LYS A 226 -16.38 -1.69 0.97
C LYS A 226 -16.49 -3.01 1.71
N LYS A 227 -17.66 -3.64 1.67
CA LYS A 227 -17.94 -5.04 2.02
C LYS A 227 -18.48 -5.77 0.78
N ALA A 228 -18.79 -7.06 0.92
CA ALA A 228 -19.37 -7.86 -0.16
C ALA A 228 -20.74 -7.33 -0.62
N ASP A 229 -21.52 -6.73 0.28
CA ASP A 229 -22.85 -6.18 0.00
C ASP A 229 -22.84 -4.74 -0.55
N GLY A 230 -21.77 -3.98 -0.31
CA GLY A 230 -21.60 -2.64 -0.88
C GLY A 230 -20.65 -1.75 -0.08
N VAL A 231 -20.71 -0.46 -0.38
CA VAL A 231 -19.99 0.60 0.36
C VAL A 231 -20.76 0.94 1.62
N HIS A 232 -20.05 0.95 2.74
CA HIS A 232 -20.52 1.38 4.05
C HIS A 232 -19.81 2.66 4.48
N TYR A 233 -20.42 3.37 5.41
CA TYR A 233 -19.69 4.31 6.25
C TYR A 233 -19.95 4.04 7.71
N TYR A 234 -18.87 4.07 8.49
CA TYR A 234 -18.90 4.01 9.94
C TYR A 234 -18.74 5.41 10.50
N ASN A 235 -19.74 5.87 11.26
CA ASN A 235 -19.64 7.12 12.02
C ASN A 235 -18.92 6.84 13.34
N TYR A 236 -17.70 7.37 13.48
CA TYR A 236 -16.86 7.07 14.65
C TYR A 236 -17.46 7.56 15.97
N ARG A 237 -18.26 8.63 15.95
CA ARG A 237 -18.86 9.22 17.14
C ARG A 237 -20.11 8.46 17.59
N THR A 238 -21.01 8.16 16.65
CA THR A 238 -22.26 7.46 16.96
C THR A 238 -22.10 5.95 16.97
N LYS A 239 -20.96 5.42 16.50
CA LYS A 239 -20.67 3.99 16.37
C LYS A 239 -21.68 3.26 15.47
N VAL A 240 -22.23 3.98 14.49
CA VAL A 240 -23.23 3.47 13.56
C VAL A 240 -22.55 3.14 12.24
N ASP A 241 -22.77 1.91 11.78
CA ASP A 241 -22.39 1.44 10.45
C ASP A 241 -23.60 1.52 9.51
N THR A 242 -23.41 2.04 8.29
CA THR A 242 -24.53 2.26 7.35
C THR A 242 -24.14 1.92 5.93
N LEU A 243 -24.86 0.95 5.35
CA LEU A 243 -24.78 0.57 3.95
C LEU A 243 -25.33 1.68 3.03
N ARG A 244 -24.60 1.97 1.95
CA ARG A 244 -25.08 2.84 0.88
C ARG A 244 -25.77 2.05 -0.23
N PRO A 245 -26.91 2.52 -0.74
CA PRO A 245 -27.58 1.84 -1.84
C PRO A 245 -26.75 1.91 -3.13
N ASN A 246 -26.99 0.97 -4.05
CA ASN A 246 -26.38 0.93 -5.39
C ASN A 246 -24.84 0.93 -5.39
N SER A 247 -24.22 0.25 -4.42
CA SER A 247 -22.77 0.34 -4.18
C SER A 247 -22.02 -0.99 -4.22
N THR A 248 -22.70 -2.10 -4.51
CA THR A 248 -22.11 -3.45 -4.55
C THR A 248 -20.97 -3.57 -5.57
N ASN A 249 -21.04 -2.82 -6.68
CA ASN A 249 -20.06 -2.82 -7.75
C ASN A 249 -18.94 -1.79 -7.59
N ALA A 250 -18.89 -1.05 -6.48
CA ALA A 250 -17.85 -0.06 -6.23
C ALA A 250 -16.46 -0.71 -6.30
N ALA A 251 -15.56 -0.09 -7.06
CA ALA A 251 -14.17 -0.51 -7.24
C ALA A 251 -13.18 0.51 -6.65
N THR A 252 -13.60 1.75 -6.43
CA THR A 252 -12.77 2.81 -5.83
C THR A 252 -13.63 3.79 -5.06
N ILE A 253 -13.19 4.19 -3.88
CA ILE A 253 -13.82 5.20 -3.03
C ILE A 253 -12.88 6.40 -2.95
N VAL A 254 -13.41 7.59 -3.24
CA VAL A 254 -12.66 8.85 -3.15
C VAL A 254 -13.38 9.80 -2.20
N ALA A 255 -12.67 10.23 -1.16
CA ALA A 255 -13.19 11.13 -0.15
C ALA A 255 -12.40 12.44 -0.15
N ASN A 256 -13.10 13.57 0.00
CA ASN A 256 -12.47 14.84 0.29
C ASN A 256 -12.50 15.07 1.81
N THR A 257 -11.30 15.13 2.42
CA THR A 257 -11.11 15.30 3.87
C THR A 257 -11.53 16.68 4.39
N ALA A 258 -11.61 17.70 3.54
CA ALA A 258 -11.89 19.08 3.96
C ALA A 258 -13.38 19.36 4.22
N ASN A 259 -14.28 18.88 3.34
CA ASN A 259 -15.69 19.31 3.34
C ASN A 259 -16.70 18.15 3.28
N GLY A 260 -16.26 16.91 3.51
CA GLY A 260 -17.17 15.77 3.68
C GLY A 260 -17.78 15.20 2.39
N TYR A 261 -17.36 15.67 1.21
CA TYR A 261 -17.78 15.09 -0.06
C TYR A 261 -17.15 13.72 -0.30
N LEU A 262 -17.93 12.82 -0.89
CA LEU A 262 -17.50 11.48 -1.25
C LEU A 262 -18.17 11.05 -2.55
N ILE A 263 -17.36 10.36 -3.36
CA ILE A 263 -17.80 9.62 -4.53
C ILE A 263 -17.23 8.21 -4.48
N TRP A 264 -17.85 7.30 -5.21
CA TRP A 264 -17.20 6.05 -5.59
C TRP A 264 -17.38 5.80 -7.08
N GLN A 265 -16.48 5.01 -7.63
CA GLN A 265 -16.54 4.54 -9.00
C GLN A 265 -16.81 3.04 -9.00
N ASP A 266 -17.81 2.62 -9.77
CA ASP A 266 -18.13 1.23 -10.01
C ASP A 266 -17.15 0.62 -11.02
N ALA A 267 -16.99 -0.70 -11.01
CA ALA A 267 -16.09 -1.42 -11.93
C ALA A 267 -16.40 -1.20 -13.43
N ASN A 268 -17.62 -0.78 -13.77
CA ASN A 268 -18.02 -0.42 -15.13
C ASN A 268 -17.71 1.04 -15.51
N GLY A 269 -17.11 1.81 -14.58
CA GLY A 269 -16.77 3.21 -14.78
C GLY A 269 -17.80 4.22 -14.31
N ASP A 270 -18.96 3.78 -13.82
CA ASP A 270 -19.99 4.69 -13.32
C ASP A 270 -19.54 5.36 -12.01
N ILE A 271 -19.60 6.69 -11.92
CA ILE A 271 -19.26 7.45 -10.72
C ILE A 271 -20.55 7.88 -10.02
N ARG A 272 -20.65 7.59 -8.72
CA ARG A 272 -21.79 7.87 -7.87
C ARG A 272 -21.43 8.80 -6.72
N ASN A 273 -22.42 9.55 -6.20
CA ASN A 273 -22.26 10.34 -4.98
C ASN A 273 -22.38 9.46 -3.72
N GLY A 274 -22.05 10.02 -2.54
CA GLY A 274 -22.21 9.37 -1.24
C GLY A 274 -23.62 8.83 -0.88
N ASN A 275 -24.66 9.17 -1.66
CA ASN A 275 -26.02 8.67 -1.49
C ASN A 275 -26.37 7.50 -2.42
N GLY A 276 -25.52 7.16 -3.39
CA GLY A 276 -25.77 6.11 -4.39
C GLY A 276 -26.38 6.58 -5.69
N ASP A 277 -26.52 7.90 -5.87
CA ASP A 277 -27.03 8.47 -7.12
C ASP A 277 -25.93 8.47 -8.18
N LEU A 278 -26.28 8.05 -9.39
CA LEU A 278 -25.38 8.11 -10.55
C LEU A 278 -25.12 9.58 -10.94
N LEU A 279 -23.85 9.95 -11.06
CA LEU A 279 -23.43 11.28 -11.51
C LEU A 279 -22.87 11.26 -12.93
N ILE A 280 -21.95 10.34 -13.20
CA ILE A 280 -21.19 10.28 -14.45
C ILE A 280 -21.18 8.82 -14.92
N PRO A 281 -21.76 8.49 -16.07
CA PRO A 281 -21.70 7.15 -16.61
C PRO A 281 -20.39 6.89 -17.36
N GLY A 282 -19.86 5.67 -17.23
CA GLY A 282 -18.82 5.13 -18.12
C GLY A 282 -17.51 5.91 -18.19
N ALA A 283 -16.99 6.40 -17.06
CA ALA A 283 -15.60 6.86 -16.99
C ALA A 283 -14.62 5.68 -17.10
N GLN A 284 -13.36 5.94 -17.40
CA GLN A 284 -12.31 4.92 -17.33
C GLN A 284 -12.15 4.50 -15.86
N ALA A 285 -12.32 3.21 -15.58
CA ALA A 285 -12.23 2.65 -14.23
C ALA A 285 -10.76 2.46 -13.83
N ASP A 286 -10.22 3.41 -13.07
CA ASP A 286 -8.85 3.42 -12.57
C ASP A 286 -8.74 4.44 -11.42
N PRO A 287 -8.28 4.05 -10.22
CA PRO A 287 -8.13 4.95 -9.09
C PRO A 287 -7.16 6.11 -9.36
N ASP A 288 -6.15 5.94 -10.22
CA ASP A 288 -5.23 7.02 -10.58
C ASP A 288 -5.87 8.04 -11.53
N LEU A 289 -7.02 7.73 -12.13
CA LEU A 289 -7.74 8.58 -13.08
C LEU A 289 -9.00 9.22 -12.51
N LEU A 290 -9.14 9.24 -11.19
CA LEU A 290 -10.26 9.82 -10.48
C LEU A 290 -9.78 10.69 -9.33
N ALA A 291 -10.21 11.95 -9.30
CA ALA A 291 -9.91 12.87 -8.21
C ALA A 291 -11.11 13.73 -7.83
N LEU A 292 -11.14 14.16 -6.58
CA LEU A 292 -12.18 15.01 -6.01
C LEU A 292 -11.53 16.17 -5.27
N ASN A 293 -11.96 17.39 -5.57
CA ASN A 293 -11.63 18.58 -4.81
C ASN A 293 -12.86 19.46 -4.60
N ASP A 294 -12.72 20.41 -3.69
CA ASP A 294 -13.76 21.41 -3.43
C ASP A 294 -13.11 22.78 -3.27
N PHE A 295 -13.75 23.80 -3.85
CA PHE A 295 -13.34 25.18 -3.72
C PHE A 295 -14.57 26.08 -3.73
N GLN A 296 -14.76 26.84 -2.64
CA GLN A 296 -15.89 27.76 -2.48
C GLN A 296 -17.25 27.06 -2.67
N ASP A 297 -17.43 25.89 -2.05
CA ASP A 297 -18.64 25.05 -2.13
C ASP A 297 -19.00 24.62 -3.57
N GLN A 298 -17.98 24.35 -4.37
CA GLN A 298 -18.09 23.82 -5.73
C GLN A 298 -17.30 22.50 -5.79
N PRO A 299 -17.95 21.37 -5.49
CA PRO A 299 -17.29 20.07 -5.58
C PRO A 299 -17.03 19.77 -7.05
N LEU A 300 -15.77 19.53 -7.37
CA LEU A 300 -15.30 19.23 -8.72
C LEU A 300 -14.83 17.77 -8.75
N ILE A 301 -15.43 17.00 -9.64
CA ILE A 301 -15.04 15.61 -9.91
C ILE A 301 -14.22 15.62 -11.19
N TRP A 302 -13.00 15.10 -11.10
CA TRP A 302 -12.11 14.96 -12.24
C TRP A 302 -11.96 13.50 -12.59
N TYR A 303 -12.18 13.17 -13.85
CA TYR A 303 -12.21 11.78 -14.29
C TYR A 303 -11.76 11.69 -15.74
N LYS A 304 -11.30 10.52 -16.16
CA LYS A 304 -10.90 10.29 -17.55
C LYS A 304 -11.95 9.50 -18.33
N LYS A 305 -12.12 9.87 -19.60
CA LYS A 305 -12.79 9.10 -20.66
C LYS A 305 -11.80 8.82 -21.79
N ALA A 306 -12.27 8.17 -22.86
CA ALA A 306 -11.45 7.88 -24.03
C ALA A 306 -10.96 9.16 -24.74
N ASP A 307 -11.74 10.23 -24.69
CA ASP A 307 -11.46 11.54 -25.30
C ASP A 307 -10.63 12.49 -24.43
N GLY A 308 -10.46 12.19 -23.14
CA GLY A 308 -9.55 12.92 -22.27
C GLY A 308 -10.02 13.03 -20.82
N VAL A 309 -9.42 13.96 -20.08
CA VAL A 309 -9.77 14.32 -18.71
C VAL A 309 -10.94 15.30 -18.74
N HIS A 310 -11.96 15.02 -17.94
CA HIS A 310 -13.14 15.83 -17.74
C HIS A 310 -13.14 16.46 -16.36
N GLN A 311 -13.69 17.67 -16.26
CA GLN A 311 -14.10 18.30 -15.02
C GLN A 311 -15.62 18.35 -14.97
N TYR A 312 -16.20 17.66 -13.99
CA TYR A 312 -17.61 17.75 -13.68
C TYR A 312 -17.82 18.60 -12.42
N ASN A 313 -18.58 19.68 -12.55
CA ASN A 313 -19.00 20.48 -11.41
C ASN A 313 -20.29 19.89 -10.82
N TYR A 314 -20.22 19.42 -9.57
CA TYR A 314 -21.34 18.76 -8.91
C TYR A 314 -22.56 19.65 -8.72
N ARG A 315 -22.36 20.96 -8.54
CA ARG A 315 -23.43 21.92 -8.25
C ARG A 315 -24.13 22.37 -9.52
N THR A 316 -23.37 22.72 -10.55
CA THR A 316 -23.90 23.21 -11.84
C THR A 316 -24.23 22.10 -12.81
N LYS A 317 -23.76 20.87 -12.55
CA LYS A 317 -23.90 19.68 -13.41
C LYS A 317 -23.23 19.85 -14.78
N VAL A 318 -22.29 20.80 -14.89
CA VAL A 318 -21.53 21.06 -16.11
C VAL A 318 -20.34 20.11 -16.18
N ASP A 319 -20.21 19.43 -17.33
CA ASP A 319 -19.10 18.55 -17.66
C ASP A 319 -18.24 19.18 -18.75
N THR A 320 -16.95 19.37 -18.47
CA THR A 320 -16.01 20.09 -19.36
C THR A 320 -14.80 19.21 -19.69
N LEU A 321 -14.62 18.89 -20.97
CA LEU A 321 -13.41 18.24 -21.46
C LEU A 321 -12.22 19.21 -21.38
N ARG A 322 -11.09 18.71 -20.85
CA ARG A 322 -9.83 19.45 -20.78
C ARG A 322 -8.98 19.19 -22.03
N PRO A 323 -8.40 20.22 -22.65
CA PRO A 323 -7.56 20.02 -23.83
C PRO A 323 -6.27 19.26 -23.47
N ASN A 324 -5.68 18.60 -24.46
CA ASN A 324 -4.38 17.90 -24.34
C ASN A 324 -4.31 16.86 -23.21
N SER A 325 -5.39 16.10 -23.01
CA SER A 325 -5.55 15.23 -21.84
C SER A 325 -5.83 13.76 -22.16
N THR A 326 -5.83 13.38 -23.44
CA THR A 326 -6.08 12.00 -23.89
C THR A 326 -5.08 10.98 -23.35
N SER A 327 -3.83 11.43 -23.14
CA SER A 327 -2.71 10.59 -22.71
C SER A 327 -2.53 10.54 -21.19
N ALA A 328 -3.43 11.16 -20.43
CA ALA A 328 -3.36 11.20 -18.98
C ALA A 328 -3.43 9.78 -18.39
N ILE A 329 -2.52 9.48 -17.48
CA ILE A 329 -2.44 8.23 -16.72
C ILE A 329 -2.62 8.44 -15.22
N LYS A 330 -2.48 9.68 -14.74
CA LYS A 330 -2.67 10.03 -13.33
C LYS A 330 -3.27 11.42 -13.19
N ILE A 331 -4.24 11.59 -12.30
CA ILE A 331 -4.87 12.87 -11.96
C ILE A 331 -4.66 13.13 -10.47
N LEU A 332 -4.21 14.33 -10.13
CA LEU A 332 -4.12 14.79 -8.74
C LEU A 332 -4.87 16.11 -8.60
N ALA A 333 -5.68 16.23 -7.56
CA ALA A 333 -6.41 17.44 -7.23
C ALA A 333 -6.08 17.87 -5.80
N ASP A 334 -5.89 19.17 -5.60
CA ASP A 334 -5.74 19.74 -4.27
C ASP A 334 -7.12 19.81 -3.61
N THR A 335 -7.29 19.09 -2.50
CA THR A 335 -8.57 18.94 -1.78
C THR A 335 -9.23 20.25 -1.39
N ALA A 336 -8.46 21.35 -1.26
CA ALA A 336 -8.94 22.65 -0.81
C ALA A 336 -8.82 23.78 -1.85
N SER A 337 -8.42 23.51 -3.10
CA SER A 337 -8.40 24.51 -4.18
C SER A 337 -8.85 23.95 -5.51
N GLN A 338 -9.04 24.79 -6.52
CA GLN A 338 -9.27 24.34 -7.90
C GLN A 338 -7.99 23.81 -8.58
N PHE A 339 -6.86 23.79 -7.89
CA PHE A 339 -5.60 23.37 -8.48
C PHE A 339 -5.60 21.86 -8.72
N LEU A 340 -5.15 21.50 -9.93
CA LEU A 340 -5.06 20.13 -10.39
C LEU A 340 -3.92 20.01 -11.39
N VAL A 341 -3.29 18.85 -11.39
CA VAL A 341 -2.41 18.41 -12.45
C VAL A 341 -2.79 17.01 -12.92
N TRP A 342 -2.41 16.67 -14.15
CA TRP A 342 -2.35 15.28 -14.58
C TRP A 342 -1.00 14.96 -15.20
N GLN A 343 -0.62 13.70 -15.10
CA GLN A 343 0.57 13.15 -15.73
C GLN A 343 0.17 12.34 -16.96
N ASP A 344 0.85 12.59 -18.07
CA ASP A 344 0.72 11.84 -19.31
C ASP A 344 1.63 10.60 -19.29
N ALA A 345 1.31 9.61 -20.11
CA ALA A 345 2.07 8.35 -20.22
C ALA A 345 3.56 8.53 -20.58
N ASN A 346 3.94 9.66 -21.17
CA ASN A 346 5.33 10.01 -21.51
C ASN A 346 6.08 10.72 -20.37
N GLY A 347 5.45 10.91 -19.20
CA GLY A 347 6.04 11.62 -18.07
C GLY A 347 5.84 13.13 -18.07
N ASP A 348 5.13 13.69 -19.04
CA ASP A 348 4.76 15.10 -19.03
C ASP A 348 3.71 15.36 -17.96
N ILE A 349 3.79 16.51 -17.28
CA ILE A 349 2.77 16.93 -16.31
C ILE A 349 2.15 18.23 -16.80
N ARG A 350 0.82 18.27 -16.79
CA ARG A 350 0.01 19.40 -17.25
C ARG A 350 -0.85 19.97 -16.12
N ASN A 351 -1.16 21.25 -16.18
CA ASN A 351 -2.10 21.89 -15.27
C ASN A 351 -3.57 21.62 -15.68
N GLY A 352 -4.52 22.02 -14.82
CA GLY A 352 -5.97 21.93 -15.08
C GLY A 352 -6.49 22.53 -16.40
N ASN A 353 -5.70 23.37 -17.07
CA ASN A 353 -6.03 23.98 -18.37
C ASN A 353 -5.45 23.23 -19.57
N GLY A 354 -4.62 22.21 -19.35
CA GLY A 354 -3.95 21.44 -20.41
C GLY A 354 -2.59 21.99 -20.83
N ASP A 355 -2.08 23.00 -20.12
CA ASP A 355 -0.76 23.57 -20.36
C ASP A 355 0.31 22.65 -19.79
N LEU A 356 1.35 22.38 -20.59
CA LEU A 356 2.53 21.64 -20.17
C LEU A 356 3.34 22.47 -19.16
N ILE A 357 3.66 21.88 -18.00
CA ILE A 357 4.43 22.55 -16.95
C ILE A 357 5.73 21.82 -16.58
N ILE A 358 5.79 20.50 -16.73
CA ILE A 358 6.97 19.67 -16.42
C ILE A 358 7.10 18.60 -17.51
N THR A 359 8.33 18.24 -17.87
CA THR A 359 8.63 17.17 -18.82
C THR A 359 9.53 16.11 -18.19
N GLY A 360 9.39 14.87 -18.69
CA GLY A 360 10.30 13.77 -18.38
C GLY A 360 10.26 13.30 -16.92
N ALA A 361 9.13 13.43 -16.23
CA ALA A 361 8.94 12.81 -14.92
C ALA A 361 8.73 11.30 -15.06
N GLU A 362 9.17 10.54 -14.06
CA GLU A 362 8.89 9.11 -13.97
C GLU A 362 7.41 8.87 -13.63
N THR A 363 6.83 7.79 -14.17
CA THR A 363 5.37 7.51 -14.14
C THR A 363 4.94 6.48 -13.10
N GLY A 364 5.78 6.16 -12.12
CA GLY A 364 5.44 5.21 -11.05
C GLY A 364 4.31 5.74 -10.16
N SER A 365 3.43 4.84 -9.68
CA SER A 365 2.22 5.20 -8.91
C SER A 365 2.48 6.02 -7.64
N GLY A 366 3.67 5.96 -7.05
CA GLY A 366 4.08 6.76 -5.89
C GLY A 366 4.98 7.97 -6.20
N LEU A 367 5.25 8.29 -7.48
CA LEU A 367 6.32 9.22 -7.88
C LEU A 367 5.85 10.62 -8.24
N LEU A 368 4.57 10.91 -8.03
CA LEU A 368 3.96 12.23 -8.21
C LEU A 368 3.03 12.52 -7.05
N ALA A 369 3.23 13.67 -6.42
CA ALA A 369 2.41 14.19 -5.33
C ALA A 369 2.26 15.71 -5.42
N MET A 370 1.32 16.26 -4.65
CA MET A 370 1.14 17.70 -4.53
C MET A 370 0.92 18.11 -3.08
N ASN A 371 1.35 19.32 -2.75
CA ASN A 371 0.98 20.00 -1.52
C ASN A 371 0.99 21.52 -1.72
N ARG A 372 0.77 22.26 -0.64
CA ARG A 372 0.88 23.72 -0.63
C ARG A 372 2.15 24.17 0.08
N GLY A 373 2.85 25.15 -0.48
CA GLY A 373 4.05 25.74 0.08
C GLY A 373 3.99 27.26 0.18
N GLY A 374 5.03 27.85 0.78
CA GLY A 374 5.23 29.29 0.89
C GLY A 374 4.82 29.90 2.25
N ALA A 375 5.24 31.14 2.50
CA ALA A 375 5.01 31.86 3.76
C ALA A 375 3.52 32.11 4.08
N THR A 376 2.64 31.97 3.09
CA THR A 376 1.18 32.07 3.22
C THR A 376 0.45 30.74 3.10
N GLY A 377 1.15 29.64 2.76
CA GLY A 377 0.54 28.31 2.57
C GLY A 377 -0.37 28.21 1.34
N GLU A 378 -0.22 29.08 0.34
CA GLU A 378 -1.13 29.15 -0.81
C GLU A 378 -0.52 28.70 -2.15
N ASP A 379 0.80 28.50 -2.25
CA ASP A 379 1.42 28.17 -3.54
C ASP A 379 1.37 26.67 -3.80
N PRO A 380 0.74 26.19 -4.89
CA PRO A 380 0.78 24.78 -5.22
C PRO A 380 2.21 24.35 -5.56
N LEU A 381 2.68 23.32 -4.85
CA LEU A 381 3.94 22.65 -5.15
C LEU A 381 3.64 21.27 -5.73
N ILE A 382 4.30 20.97 -6.84
CA ILE A 382 4.22 19.68 -7.52
C ILE A 382 5.52 18.94 -7.30
N TRP A 383 5.45 17.79 -6.66
CA TRP A 383 6.61 16.96 -6.32
C TRP A 383 6.63 15.75 -7.22
N TYR A 384 7.75 15.52 -7.90
CA TYR A 384 7.82 14.48 -8.91
C TYR A 384 9.24 13.91 -8.99
N LYS A 385 9.36 12.65 -9.41
CA LYS A 385 10.68 12.01 -9.56
C LYS A 385 11.18 12.09 -11.01
N LYS A 386 12.48 12.33 -11.15
CA LYS A 386 13.29 12.14 -12.36
C LYS A 386 14.42 11.15 -12.04
N ALA A 387 15.22 10.79 -13.05
CA ALA A 387 16.35 9.90 -12.89
C ALA A 387 17.42 10.43 -11.91
N ASP A 388 17.54 11.76 -11.79
CA ASP A 388 18.49 12.44 -10.90
C ASP A 388 17.94 12.68 -9.48
N GLY A 389 16.66 12.40 -9.23
CA GLY A 389 16.03 12.51 -7.91
C GLY A 389 14.63 13.11 -7.92
N ILE A 390 14.15 13.46 -6.74
CA ILE A 390 12.90 14.20 -6.54
C ILE A 390 13.13 15.68 -6.84
N HIS A 391 12.25 16.23 -7.65
CA HIS A 391 12.13 17.67 -7.88
C HIS A 391 10.84 18.18 -7.23
N TYR A 392 10.83 19.46 -6.88
CA TYR A 392 9.59 20.18 -6.64
C TYR A 392 9.51 21.39 -7.54
N TYR A 393 8.34 21.56 -8.15
CA TYR A 393 8.01 22.69 -8.99
C TYR A 393 7.04 23.60 -8.24
N ASN A 394 7.43 24.85 -8.00
CA ASN A 394 6.52 25.86 -7.46
C ASN A 394 5.70 26.46 -8.61
N TYR A 395 4.39 26.22 -8.59
CA TYR A 395 3.50 26.63 -9.68
C TYR A 395 3.41 28.15 -9.85
N ARG A 396 3.54 28.94 -8.78
CA ARG A 396 3.48 30.41 -8.84
C ARG A 396 4.78 30.98 -9.39
N THR A 397 5.92 30.59 -8.83
CA THR A 397 7.23 31.16 -9.21
C THR A 397 7.83 30.51 -10.44
N LYS A 398 7.28 29.37 -10.89
CA LYS A 398 7.75 28.57 -12.04
C LYS A 398 9.18 28.03 -11.83
N VAL A 399 9.60 27.91 -10.57
CA VAL A 399 10.92 27.39 -10.19
C VAL A 399 10.82 25.90 -9.96
N ASP A 400 11.70 25.16 -10.64
CA ASP A 400 11.93 23.73 -10.47
C ASP A 400 13.20 23.52 -9.64
N THR A 401 13.18 22.63 -8.66
CA THR A 401 14.31 22.46 -7.75
C THR A 401 14.49 21.00 -7.36
N LEU A 402 15.68 20.48 -7.65
CA LEU A 402 16.13 19.15 -7.24
C LEU A 402 16.35 19.09 -5.72
N ARG A 403 15.88 18.02 -5.10
CA ARG A 403 16.13 17.71 -3.70
C ARG A 403 17.35 16.81 -3.55
N PRO A 404 18.27 17.12 -2.62
CA PRO A 404 19.43 16.27 -2.38
C PRO A 404 19.00 14.90 -1.82
N ASN A 405 19.84 13.88 -2.02
CA ASN A 405 19.67 12.54 -1.46
C ASN A 405 18.33 11.85 -1.81
N SER A 406 17.84 12.05 -3.03
CA SER A 406 16.49 11.61 -3.43
C SER A 406 16.45 10.67 -4.65
N THR A 407 17.61 10.23 -5.14
CA THR A 407 17.73 9.32 -6.30
C THR A 407 17.06 7.96 -6.07
N ASN A 408 17.11 7.47 -4.83
CA ASN A 408 16.55 6.17 -4.43
C ASN A 408 15.09 6.23 -3.97
N ALA A 409 14.44 7.39 -4.10
CA ALA A 409 13.05 7.56 -3.69
C ALA A 409 12.12 6.61 -4.46
N ALA A 410 11.27 5.90 -3.73
CA ALA A 410 10.27 4.98 -4.26
C ALA A 410 8.85 5.52 -4.16
N THR A 411 8.56 6.35 -3.15
CA THR A 411 7.22 6.90 -2.91
C THR A 411 7.32 8.27 -2.27
N ILE A 412 6.54 9.23 -2.78
CA ILE A 412 6.38 10.58 -2.26
C ILE A 412 5.06 10.64 -1.49
N ILE A 413 5.10 11.07 -0.23
CA ILE A 413 3.93 11.22 0.63
C ILE A 413 3.82 12.70 1.00
N ALA A 414 2.73 13.32 0.61
CA ALA A 414 2.50 14.75 0.76
C ALA A 414 1.21 15.01 1.52
N ASP A 415 1.23 16.02 2.39
CA ASP A 415 0.03 16.53 3.06
C ASP A 415 -0.38 17.86 2.42
N THR A 416 -1.54 17.87 1.77
CA THR A 416 -2.10 19.05 1.11
C THR A 416 -2.53 20.14 2.07
N ALA A 417 -2.84 19.80 3.33
CA ALA A 417 -3.30 20.75 4.34
C ALA A 417 -2.14 21.49 5.02
N THR A 418 -1.07 20.76 5.37
CA THR A 418 0.06 21.34 6.15
C THR A 418 1.25 21.77 5.30
N GLY A 419 1.33 21.34 4.05
CA GLY A 419 2.52 21.54 3.23
C GLY A 419 3.70 20.66 3.64
N PHE A 420 3.48 19.71 4.56
CA PHE A 420 4.49 18.75 4.96
C PHE A 420 4.67 17.66 3.89
N LEU A 421 5.90 17.16 3.77
CA LEU A 421 6.24 16.15 2.78
C LEU A 421 7.39 15.28 3.28
N VAL A 422 7.25 13.98 3.01
CA VAL A 422 8.32 13.00 3.12
C VAL A 422 8.39 12.16 1.86
N TRP A 423 9.49 11.47 1.67
CA TRP A 423 9.54 10.35 0.73
C TRP A 423 10.18 9.14 1.39
N GLN A 424 9.78 7.97 0.92
CA GLN A 424 10.36 6.70 1.29
C GLN A 424 11.30 6.24 0.18
N ASP A 425 12.53 5.92 0.53
CA ASP A 425 13.53 5.31 -0.35
C ASP A 425 13.23 3.81 -0.55
N THR A 426 13.76 3.22 -1.62
CA THR A 426 13.62 1.78 -1.93
C THR A 426 14.12 0.84 -0.83
N ASN A 427 15.00 1.33 0.05
CA ASN A 427 15.51 0.58 1.20
C ASN A 427 14.65 0.73 2.48
N GLY A 428 13.56 1.50 2.43
CA GLY A 428 12.69 1.79 3.56
C GLY A 428 13.14 2.96 4.44
N ASP A 429 14.14 3.74 4.02
CA ASP A 429 14.48 4.98 4.71
C ASP A 429 13.43 6.06 4.40
N ILE A 430 13.08 6.89 5.37
CA ILE A 430 12.17 8.03 5.17
C ILE A 430 12.94 9.33 5.37
N ARG A 431 12.79 10.25 4.41
CA ARG A 431 13.43 11.58 4.39
C ARG A 431 12.39 12.70 4.36
N ASN A 432 12.71 13.87 4.91
CA ASN A 432 11.85 15.06 4.78
C ASN A 432 12.02 15.73 3.41
N GLY A 433 11.16 16.72 3.12
CA GLY A 433 11.26 17.62 1.98
C GLY A 433 12.62 18.31 1.73
N ASN A 434 13.56 18.30 2.69
CA ASN A 434 14.91 18.84 2.53
C ASN A 434 15.97 17.78 2.14
N GLY A 435 15.63 16.49 2.21
CA GLY A 435 16.56 15.38 1.94
C GLY A 435 17.25 14.82 3.19
N ASP A 436 16.87 15.29 4.38
CA ASP A 436 17.41 14.79 5.63
C ASP A 436 16.78 13.44 5.97
N LEU A 437 17.62 12.49 6.41
CA LEU A 437 17.17 11.19 6.89
C LEU A 437 16.49 11.32 8.25
N ILE A 438 15.31 10.70 8.38
CA ILE A 438 14.48 10.78 9.60
C ILE A 438 14.25 9.40 10.21
N LEU A 439 13.92 8.42 9.38
CA LEU A 439 13.63 7.06 9.81
C LEU A 439 14.38 6.08 8.93
N THR A 440 14.75 4.94 9.50
CA THR A 440 15.45 3.87 8.80
C THR A 440 14.71 2.54 8.91
N GLY A 441 14.81 1.75 7.83
CA GLY A 441 14.34 0.37 7.79
C GLY A 441 12.84 0.23 8.04
N THR A 442 12.03 1.15 7.51
CA THR A 442 10.57 1.02 7.49
C THR A 442 10.13 0.02 6.42
N ASN A 443 8.95 -0.57 6.56
CA ASN A 443 8.44 -1.48 5.54
C ASN A 443 8.07 -0.67 4.29
N THR A 444 8.45 -1.18 3.12
CA THR A 444 8.15 -0.56 1.83
C THR A 444 6.82 -1.10 1.29
N GLY A 445 5.96 -0.20 0.83
CA GLY A 445 4.63 -0.52 0.29
C GLY A 445 3.80 0.75 0.11
N ALA A 446 2.98 0.82 -0.94
CA ALA A 446 2.28 2.05 -1.34
C ALA A 446 1.32 2.63 -0.28
N GLU A 447 0.87 1.80 0.67
CA GLU A 447 -0.16 2.17 1.66
C GLU A 447 0.32 1.97 3.12
N LEU A 448 1.63 1.82 3.34
CA LEU A 448 2.21 1.55 4.67
C LEU A 448 2.86 2.77 5.32
N VAL A 449 2.79 3.93 4.68
CA VAL A 449 3.24 5.22 5.23
C VAL A 449 2.12 6.23 5.04
N ALA A 450 1.73 6.90 6.12
CA ALA A 450 0.75 7.97 6.11
C ALA A 450 1.23 9.13 6.97
N MET A 451 0.66 10.31 6.75
CA MET A 451 0.94 11.49 7.55
C MET A 451 -0.35 12.16 7.97
N ASN A 452 -0.36 12.75 9.16
CA ASN A 452 -1.41 13.67 9.58
C ASN A 452 -0.87 14.77 10.49
N SER A 453 -1.65 15.83 10.66
CA SER A 453 -1.39 16.84 11.68
C SER A 453 -1.88 16.32 13.04
N GLY A 454 -0.96 15.84 13.86
CA GLY A 454 -1.26 15.27 15.17
C GLY A 454 -1.08 16.29 16.30
N GLY A 455 -2.18 16.94 16.68
CA GLY A 455 -2.36 17.47 18.03
C GLY A 455 -3.48 18.51 18.12
N PRO A 456 -4.13 18.67 19.29
CA PRO A 456 -5.23 19.62 19.53
C PRO A 456 -4.86 21.12 19.33
N ASN A 457 -3.64 21.40 18.87
CA ASN A 457 -3.09 22.73 18.61
C ASN A 457 -2.59 22.91 17.16
N GLY A 458 -2.95 22.02 16.21
CA GLY A 458 -2.86 22.30 14.75
C GLY A 458 -1.49 22.30 14.06
N ASP A 459 -0.35 22.24 14.76
CA ASP A 459 0.96 22.56 14.16
C ASP A 459 1.99 21.40 14.06
N GLN A 460 1.62 20.11 14.16
CA GLN A 460 2.62 19.03 14.32
C GLN A 460 2.40 17.83 13.39
N PRO A 461 3.28 17.54 12.42
CA PRO A 461 3.14 16.34 11.60
C PRO A 461 3.54 15.09 12.40
N LEU A 462 2.69 14.08 12.36
CA LEU A 462 3.02 12.70 12.72
C LEU A 462 3.22 11.91 11.43
N ILE A 463 4.27 11.09 11.40
CA ILE A 463 4.52 10.15 10.31
C ILE A 463 4.19 8.77 10.86
N TRP A 464 3.18 8.14 10.29
CA TRP A 464 2.76 6.78 10.61
C TRP A 464 3.38 5.85 9.60
N TYR A 465 4.03 4.79 10.05
CA TYR A 465 4.70 3.85 9.18
C TYR A 465 4.67 2.45 9.77
N LYS A 466 4.53 1.45 8.91
CA LYS A 466 4.75 0.06 9.32
C LYS A 466 6.24 -0.20 9.45
N LYS A 467 6.66 -0.80 10.56
CA LYS A 467 8.04 -1.21 10.77
C LYS A 467 8.07 -2.62 11.36
N ALA A 468 8.86 -3.47 10.71
CA ALA A 468 9.35 -4.68 11.34
C ALA A 468 10.45 -4.33 12.35
N GLN A 469 10.38 -4.91 13.55
CA GLN A 469 11.47 -4.75 14.51
C GLN A 469 12.71 -5.49 13.98
N PRO A 470 13.88 -4.82 13.93
CA PRO A 470 15.12 -5.52 13.72
C PRO A 470 15.37 -6.46 14.91
N CYS A 471 15.91 -7.63 14.61
CA CYS A 471 16.36 -8.57 15.63
C CYS A 471 17.46 -7.93 16.47
N ALA A 472 17.32 -8.01 17.80
CA ALA A 472 18.29 -7.51 18.77
C ALA A 472 19.66 -8.18 18.63
#